data_AF-A0A926K8Q9-F1
#
_entry.id   AF-A0A926K8Q9-F1
#
_cell.length_a   1.000
_cell.length_b   1.000
_cell.length_c   1.000
_cell.angle_alpha   90.00
_cell.angle_beta   90.00
_cell.angle_gamma   90.00
#
_symmetry.space_group_name_H-M   'P 1'
#
loop_
_entity.id
_entity.type
_entity.pdbx_description
1 polymer ?
#
loop_
_entity_poly.entity_id
_entity_poly.type
_entity_poly.pdbx_seq_one_letter_code
_entity_poly.pdbx_strand_id
1 'polypeptide(L)'
;MEQSAPSASRYSTPYHDLGDDAGPRIPNWAEHRSVYRGAGQTTYIVETEHFDRAAKRDLSHLAQHGWHVTVERASGRQARTRVGLVRRPSGRPANRTRA
;
A
#
# COMPACT_ATOMS: atom_id res chain seq x y z
N MET A 1 -15.60 33.68 11.26
CA MET A 1 -15.23 33.28 9.90
C MET A 1 -14.33 32.07 10.03
N GLU A 2 -14.92 30.88 10.08
CA GLU A 2 -14.17 29.63 10.20
C GLU A 2 -13.40 29.38 8.90
N GLN A 3 -12.11 29.12 9.07
CA GLN A 3 -11.17 28.91 7.98
C GLN A 3 -11.60 27.66 7.20
N SER A 4 -12.06 27.85 5.95
CA SER A 4 -12.07 26.78 4.95
C SER A 4 -10.62 26.42 4.66
N ALA A 5 -10.07 25.49 5.45
CA ALA A 5 -8.78 24.90 5.15
C ALA A 5 -8.88 24.28 3.75
N PRO A 6 -7.94 24.57 2.83
CA PRO A 6 -7.92 23.91 1.54
C PRO A 6 -7.93 22.41 1.82
N SER A 7 -8.80 21.66 1.13
CA SER A 7 -8.82 20.20 1.17
C SER A 7 -7.43 19.72 0.77
N ALA A 8 -6.54 19.61 1.75
CA ALA A 8 -5.26 18.99 1.61
C ALA A 8 -5.59 17.66 0.97
N SER A 9 -5.17 17.47 -0.28
CA SER A 9 -5.21 16.16 -0.91
C SER A 9 -4.40 15.29 0.04
N ARG A 10 -5.08 14.64 0.99
CA ARG A 10 -4.44 13.89 2.06
C ARG A 10 -3.58 12.91 1.30
N TYR A 11 -2.27 13.07 1.40
CA TYR A 11 -1.32 12.10 0.92
C TYR A 11 -1.52 10.85 1.79
N SER A 12 -2.58 10.08 1.47
CA SER A 12 -2.98 8.91 2.22
C SER A 12 -1.88 7.89 2.00
N THR A 13 -1.24 7.48 3.09
CA THR A 13 -0.33 6.35 3.07
C THR A 13 -1.16 5.06 3.00
N PRO A 14 -0.58 3.93 2.60
CA PRO A 14 -1.31 2.66 2.63
C PRO A 14 -1.88 2.36 4.03
N TYR A 15 -1.17 2.76 5.07
CA TYR A 15 -1.60 2.56 6.46
C TYR A 15 -2.83 3.38 6.84
N HIS A 16 -3.07 4.52 6.20
CA HIS A 16 -4.32 5.27 6.38
C HIS A 16 -5.50 4.58 5.71
N ASP A 17 -5.31 3.99 4.53
CA ASP A 17 -6.34 3.19 3.84
C ASP A 17 -6.58 1.82 4.52
N LEU A 18 -5.64 1.33 5.33
CA LEU A 18 -5.83 0.13 6.19
C LEU A 18 -6.42 0.46 7.56
N GLY A 19 -6.35 1.71 7.97
CA GLY A 19 -6.91 2.20 9.22
C GLY A 19 -8.35 2.66 9.04
N ASP A 20 -8.98 2.97 10.15
CA ASP A 20 -10.31 3.58 10.20
C ASP A 20 -10.19 5.07 10.54
N ASP A 21 -11.31 5.76 10.78
CA ASP A 21 -11.34 7.16 11.23
C ASP A 21 -10.53 7.43 12.50
N ALA A 22 -10.17 6.38 13.26
CA ALA A 22 -9.29 6.46 14.43
C ALA A 22 -7.80 6.72 14.08
N GLY A 23 -7.40 6.57 12.81
CA GLY A 23 -6.04 6.85 12.34
C GLY A 23 -5.37 5.67 11.61
N PRO A 24 -4.11 5.85 11.16
CA PRO A 24 -3.41 4.86 10.36
C PRO A 24 -3.14 3.57 11.13
N ARG A 25 -3.41 2.42 10.51
CA ARG A 25 -3.11 1.10 11.04
C ARG A 25 -1.84 0.55 10.41
N ILE A 26 -0.82 0.31 11.23
CA ILE A 26 0.41 -0.37 10.83
C ILE A 26 0.28 -1.85 11.22
N PRO A 27 0.14 -2.77 10.26
CA PRO A 27 0.00 -4.19 10.57
C PRO A 27 1.34 -4.84 10.98
N ASN A 28 1.28 -5.96 11.69
CA ASN A 28 2.47 -6.64 12.22
C ASN A 28 3.43 -7.14 11.14
N TRP A 29 2.91 -7.52 9.97
CA TRP A 29 3.69 -7.95 8.81
C TRP A 29 4.48 -6.79 8.19
N ALA A 30 4.22 -5.53 8.59
CA ALA A 30 4.95 -4.38 8.05
C ALA A 30 6.26 -4.10 8.80
N GLU A 31 7.20 -5.05 8.77
CA GLU A 31 8.43 -5.02 9.57
C GLU A 31 9.45 -3.99 9.06
N HIS A 32 9.98 -4.18 7.85
CA HIS A 32 10.98 -3.27 7.26
C HIS A 32 10.32 -2.36 6.24
N ARG A 33 9.97 -1.14 6.67
CA ARG A 33 9.24 -0.16 5.87
C ARG A 33 10.20 0.85 5.27
N SER A 34 10.21 0.97 3.95
CA SER A 34 10.97 1.98 3.23
C SER A 34 10.06 2.76 2.29
N VAL A 35 10.31 4.05 2.15
CA VAL A 35 9.53 4.93 1.28
C VAL A 35 10.47 5.57 0.27
N TYR A 36 10.16 5.37 -1.00
CA TYR A 36 10.89 5.97 -2.11
C TYR A 36 9.98 6.98 -2.80
N ARG A 37 10.47 8.20 -2.97
CA ARG A 37 9.78 9.26 -3.72
C ARG A 37 10.62 9.58 -4.93
N GLY A 38 10.07 9.38 -6.13
CA GLY A 38 10.79 9.58 -7.37
C GLY A 38 9.84 9.61 -8.57
N ALA A 39 10.22 10.33 -9.62
CA ALA A 39 9.45 10.43 -10.87
C ALA A 39 7.96 10.82 -10.69
N GLY A 40 7.66 11.69 -9.71
CA GLY A 40 6.28 12.12 -9.43
C GLY A 40 5.41 11.08 -8.71
N GLN A 41 5.98 9.97 -8.24
CA GLN A 41 5.26 8.91 -7.56
C GLN A 41 5.93 8.55 -6.22
N THR A 42 5.10 8.08 -5.27
CA THR A 42 5.58 7.50 -4.01
C THR A 42 5.40 5.99 -4.04
N THR A 43 6.49 5.27 -3.78
CA THR A 43 6.54 3.82 -3.67
C THR A 43 6.85 3.45 -2.22
N TYR A 44 5.98 2.67 -1.61
CA TYR A 44 6.20 2.10 -0.28
C TYR A 44 6.66 0.65 -0.47
N ILE A 45 7.78 0.30 0.15
CA ILE A 45 8.33 -1.04 0.17
C ILE A 45 8.22 -1.55 1.60
N VAL A 46 7.75 -2.78 1.74
CA VAL A 46 7.67 -3.48 3.01
C VAL A 46 8.32 -4.83 2.84
N GLU A 47 9.36 -5.12 3.61
CA GLU A 47 9.93 -6.46 3.67
C GLU A 47 9.50 -7.14 4.96
N THR A 48 9.11 -8.41 4.85
CA THR A 48 8.62 -9.22 5.97
C THR A 48 9.07 -10.66 5.88
N GLU A 49 9.31 -11.25 7.04
CA GLU A 49 9.62 -12.67 7.20
C GLU A 49 8.33 -13.51 7.25
N HIS A 50 7.21 -12.89 7.67
CA HIS A 50 5.93 -13.56 7.90
C HIS A 50 4.83 -13.02 6.97
N PHE A 51 4.60 -13.74 5.86
CA PHE A 51 3.56 -13.40 4.88
C PHE A 51 2.29 -14.26 5.06
N ASP A 52 1.52 -13.92 6.09
CA ASP A 52 0.32 -14.68 6.50
C ASP A 52 -0.97 -14.30 5.75
N ARG A 53 -2.07 -14.99 6.09
CA ARG A 53 -3.40 -14.73 5.53
C ARG A 53 -3.90 -13.32 5.84
N ALA A 54 -3.54 -12.75 6.99
CA ALA A 54 -3.90 -11.38 7.36
C ALA A 54 -3.25 -10.36 6.39
N ALA A 55 -1.95 -10.52 6.10
CA ALA A 55 -1.25 -9.70 5.12
C ALA A 55 -1.93 -9.75 3.75
N LYS A 56 -2.32 -10.95 3.27
CA LYS A 56 -3.04 -11.09 1.99
C LYS A 56 -4.38 -10.34 1.97
N ARG A 57 -5.11 -10.31 3.08
CA ARG A 57 -6.38 -9.57 3.20
C ARG A 57 -6.14 -8.07 3.17
N ASP A 58 -5.19 -7.56 3.95
CA ASP A 58 -4.81 -6.15 3.98
C ASP A 58 -4.36 -5.66 2.60
N LEU A 59 -3.54 -6.46 1.90
CA LEU A 59 -3.10 -6.15 0.54
C LEU A 59 -4.24 -6.17 -0.49
N SER A 60 -5.22 -7.06 -0.33
CA SER A 60 -6.40 -7.07 -1.18
C SER A 60 -7.27 -5.84 -0.95
N HIS A 61 -7.40 -5.40 0.31
CA HIS A 61 -8.08 -4.15 0.67
C HIS A 61 -7.40 -2.95 0.00
N LEU A 62 -6.08 -2.83 0.15
CA LEU A 62 -5.30 -1.76 -0.50
C LEU A 62 -5.47 -1.77 -2.01
N ALA A 63 -5.43 -2.95 -2.63
CA ALA A 63 -5.68 -3.08 -4.06
C ALA A 63 -7.06 -2.53 -4.44
N GLN A 64 -8.11 -2.80 -3.68
CA GLN A 64 -9.46 -2.24 -3.93
C GLN A 64 -9.50 -0.71 -3.76
N HIS A 65 -8.70 -0.17 -2.83
CA HIS A 65 -8.61 1.26 -2.53
C HIS A 65 -7.66 2.04 -3.46
N GLY A 66 -7.38 1.50 -4.64
CA GLY A 66 -6.60 2.21 -5.65
C GLY A 66 -5.08 2.11 -5.45
N TRP A 67 -4.59 1.18 -4.64
CA TRP A 67 -3.16 0.86 -4.61
C TRP A 67 -2.83 -0.19 -5.68
N HIS A 68 -1.63 -0.10 -6.26
CA HIS A 68 -1.01 -1.15 -7.03
C HIS A 68 -0.10 -1.91 -6.08
N VAL A 69 -0.35 -3.21 -5.95
CA VAL A 69 0.33 -4.08 -5.00
C VAL A 69 1.16 -5.11 -5.75
N THR A 70 2.45 -5.14 -5.46
CA THR A 70 3.39 -6.14 -5.98
C THR A 70 3.91 -6.97 -4.81
N VAL A 71 3.95 -8.28 -4.95
CA VAL A 71 4.49 -9.19 -3.93
C VAL A 71 5.58 -10.04 -4.56
N GLU A 72 6.82 -9.83 -4.13
CA GLU A 72 7.98 -10.59 -4.55
C GLU A 72 8.40 -11.49 -3.39
N ARG A 73 8.24 -12.81 -3.55
CA ARG A 73 8.71 -13.78 -2.56
C ARG A 73 10.12 -14.21 -2.93
N ALA A 74 11.08 -13.89 -2.08
CA ALA A 74 12.40 -14.51 -2.21
C ALA A 74 12.28 -16.03 -1.94
N SER A 75 13.19 -16.81 -2.51
CA SER A 75 13.33 -18.24 -2.23
C SER A 75 14.66 -18.48 -1.52
N GLY A 76 14.65 -19.22 -0.41
CA GLY A 76 15.85 -19.49 0.39
C GLY A 76 15.61 -19.45 1.90
N ARG A 77 16.61 -19.85 2.68
CA ARG A 77 16.50 -20.04 4.15
C ARG A 77 16.35 -18.73 4.95
N GLN A 78 16.66 -17.59 4.35
CA GLN A 78 16.51 -16.23 4.90
C GLN A 78 15.67 -15.35 3.96
N ALA A 79 14.81 -15.97 3.16
CA ALA A 79 14.05 -15.27 2.15
C ALA A 79 12.95 -14.42 2.77
N ARG A 80 13.04 -13.10 2.59
CA ARG A 80 11.99 -12.15 2.96
C ARG A 80 11.04 -11.94 1.81
N THR A 81 9.76 -11.83 2.13
CA THR A 81 8.75 -11.38 1.17
C THR A 81 8.83 -9.86 1.10
N ARG A 82 9.07 -9.34 -0.11
CA ARG A 82 9.04 -7.91 -0.39
C ARG A 82 7.68 -7.54 -0.99
N VAL A 83 7.06 -6.53 -0.43
CA VAL A 83 5.78 -5.99 -0.86
C VAL A 83 5.97 -4.56 -1.32
N GLY A 84 5.63 -4.28 -2.57
CA GLY A 84 5.61 -2.93 -3.13
C GLY A 84 4.19 -2.39 -3.19
N LEU A 85 4.00 -1.16 -2.73
CA LEU A 85 2.72 -0.45 -2.73
C LEU A 85 2.91 0.90 -3.40
N VAL A 86 2.13 1.15 -4.44
CA VAL A 86 2.16 2.39 -5.21
C VAL A 86 0.75 2.90 -5.36
N ARG A 87 0.51 4.20 -5.14
CA ARG A 87 -0.82 4.76 -5.39
C ARG A 87 -1.07 4.75 -6.90
N ARG A 88 -2.12 4.08 -7.36
CA ARG A 88 -2.47 4.11 -8.79
C ARG A 88 -2.83 5.55 -9.16
N PRO A 89 -2.29 6.09 -10.26
CA PRO A 89 -2.84 7.32 -10.80
C PRO A 89 -4.31 7.07 -11.09
N SER A 90 -5.17 8.01 -10.68
CA SER A 90 -6.64 7.93 -10.72
C SER A 90 -7.23 7.94 -12.14
N GLY A 91 -6.56 7.31 -13.11
CA GLY A 91 -6.87 7.39 -14.53
C GLY A 91 -6.56 6.12 -15.33
N ARG A 92 -6.95 4.93 -14.84
CA ARG A 92 -7.18 3.78 -15.73
C ARG A 92 -8.10 2.74 -15.08
N PRO A 93 -9.30 2.47 -15.60
CA PRO A 93 -10.06 1.28 -15.20
C PRO A 93 -9.22 0.04 -15.52
N ALA A 94 -9.21 -0.91 -14.58
CA ALA A 94 -8.61 -2.22 -14.80
C ALA A 94 -9.31 -2.85 -16.01
N ASN A 95 -8.60 -2.93 -17.14
CA ASN A 95 -9.12 -3.59 -18.33
C ASN A 95 -9.33 -5.06 -17.97
N ARG A 96 -10.60 -5.42 -17.81
CA ARG A 96 -11.07 -6.78 -17.64
C ARG A 96 -10.65 -7.55 -18.88
N THR A 97 -9.68 -8.44 -18.71
CA THR A 97 -9.29 -9.44 -19.70
C THR A 97 -10.55 -10.08 -20.26
N ARG A 98 -10.76 -9.97 -21.56
CA ARG A 98 -11.71 -10.79 -22.29
C ARG A 98 -10.93 -11.59 -23.33
N ALA A 99 -11.24 -12.89 -23.29
CA ALA A 99 -10.68 -13.99 -24.06
C ALA A 99 -10.83 -13.80 -25.58
#